data_AF-A0A3N5YVH5-F1
#
_entry.id   AF-A0A3N5YVH5-F1
#
_cell.length_a   1.000
_cell.length_b   1.000
_cell.length_c   1.000
_cell.angle_alpha   90.00
_cell.angle_beta   90.00
_cell.angle_gamma   90.00
#
_symmetry.space_group_name_H-M   'P 1'
#
loop_
_entity.id
_entity.type
_entity.pdbx_description
1 polymer ?
#
loop_
_entity_poly.entity_id
_entity_poly.type
_entity_poly.pdbx_seq_one_letter_code
_entity_poly.pdbx_strand_id
1 'polypeptide(L)' 'MSPPTPIAVVGMGGLFPGALDPERLWDNICARRTAAA' A
#
# COMPACT_ATOMS: atom_id res chain seq x y z
N MET A 1 27.56 -6.75 -17.07
CA MET A 1 26.10 -6.90 -17.25
C MET A 1 25.44 -5.63 -16.75
N SER A 2 24.53 -5.03 -17.51
CA SER A 2 23.78 -3.85 -17.03
C SER A 2 22.72 -4.26 -16.01
N PRO A 3 22.41 -3.40 -15.03
CA PRO A 3 21.33 -3.67 -14.09
C PRO A 3 19.99 -3.77 -14.84
N PRO A 4 19.04 -4.59 -14.34
CA PRO A 4 17.73 -4.69 -14.94
C PRO A 4 16.99 -3.36 -14.87
N THR A 5 16.17 -3.08 -15.88
CA THR A 5 15.30 -1.89 -15.90
C THR A 5 14.31 -1.95 -14.72
N PRO A 6 14.19 -0.88 -13.91
CA PRO A 6 13.22 -0.84 -12.83
C PRO A 6 11.77 -0.90 -13.34
N ILE A 7 10.88 -1.46 -12.52
CA ILE A 7 9.43 -1.49 -12.79
C ILE A 7 8.74 -0.37 -12.01
N ALA A 8 7.93 0.44 -12.69
CA ALA A 8 7.15 1.51 -12.08
C ALA A 8 5.76 1.00 -11.66
N VAL A 9 5.34 1.35 -10.43
CA VAL A 9 3.95 1.18 -9.98
C VAL A 9 3.17 2.43 -10.39
N VAL A 10 2.28 2.28 -11.39
CA VAL A 10 1.52 3.41 -11.95
C VAL A 10 0.10 3.54 -11.38
N GLY A 11 -0.32 2.60 -10.53
CA GLY A 11 -1.61 2.61 -9.86
C GLY A 11 -1.71 1.52 -8.80
N MET A 12 -2.53 1.74 -7.78
CA MET A 12 -2.85 0.78 -6.73
C MET A 12 -4.34 0.84 -6.40
N GLY A 13 -4.90 -0.31 -6.02
CA GLY A 13 -6.29 -0.46 -5.60
C GLY A 13 -6.45 -1.75 -4.81
N GLY A 14 -7.38 -1.78 -3.85
CA GLY A 14 -7.64 -2.96 -3.04
C GLY A 14 -8.51 -2.66 -1.82
N LEU A 15 -9.09 -3.72 -1.27
CA LEU A 15 -9.77 -3.72 0.03
C LEU A 15 -8.89 -4.46 1.03
N PHE A 16 -8.61 -3.83 2.17
CA PHE A 16 -7.73 -4.33 3.21
C PHE A 16 -8.47 -4.35 4.56
N PRO A 17 -8.06 -5.20 5.52
CA PRO A 17 -8.57 -5.14 6.87
C PRO A 17 -8.42 -3.73 7.46
N GLY A 18 -9.52 -3.10 7.87
CA GLY A 18 -9.53 -1.73 8.41
C GLY A 18 -9.26 -0.60 7.40
N ALA A 19 -9.19 -0.89 6.09
CA ALA A 19 -9.01 0.11 5.04
C ALA A 19 -9.70 -0.32 3.73
N LEU A 20 -10.71 0.42 3.29
CA LEU A 20 -11.48 0.10 2.08
C LEU A 20 -10.90 0.74 0.80
N ASP A 21 -9.72 1.34 0.91
CA ASP A 21 -8.98 1.92 -0.21
C ASP A 21 -7.48 2.08 0.18
N PRO A 22 -6.59 2.27 -0.82
CA PRO A 22 -5.17 2.46 -0.57
C PRO A 22 -4.83 3.72 0.24
N GLU A 23 -5.63 4.79 0.15
CA GLU A 23 -5.41 6.02 0.91
C GLU A 23 -5.58 5.75 2.40
N ARG A 24 -6.65 5.06 2.78
CA ARG A 24 -6.92 4.65 4.15
C ARG A 24 -5.89 3.66 4.68
N LEU A 25 -5.39 2.77 3.83
CA LEU A 25 -4.27 1.88 4.17
C LEU A 25 -3.02 2.71 4.52
N TRP A 26 -2.68 3.68 3.69
CA TRP A 26 -1.53 4.55 3.91
C TRP A 26 -1.65 5.33 5.21
N ASP A 27 -2.81 5.94 5.46
CA ASP A 27 -3.11 6.64 6.71
C ASP A 27 -2.92 5.74 7.94
N ASN A 28 -3.37 4.48 7.84
CA ASN A 28 -3.22 3.51 8.93
C ASN A 28 -1.76 3.19 9.22
N ILE A 29 -0.95 2.97 8.18
CA ILE A 29 0.49 2.69 8.31
C ILE A 29 1.21 3.88 8.93
N CYS A 30 1.01 5.09 8.40
CA CYS A 30 1.63 6.31 8.91
C CYS A 30 1.31 6.56 10.39
N ALA A 31 0.08 6.24 10.81
CA ALA A 31 -0.37 6.36 12.19
C ALA A 31 -0.06 5.13 13.07
N ARG A 32 0.65 4.12 12.54
CA ARG A 32 0.97 2.85 13.23
C ARG A 32 -0.26 2.14 13.80
N ARG A 33 -1.38 2.16 13.07
CA ARG A 33 -2.59 1.43 13.44
C ARG A 33 -2.54 0.01 12.91
N THR A 34 -2.81 -0.95 13.79
CA THR A 34 -3.08 -2.33 13.40
C THR A 34 -4.52 -2.45 12.92
N ALA A 35 -4.76 -3.29 11.91
CA ALA A 35 -6.10 -3.73 11.61
C ALA A 35 -6.59 -4.62 12.77
N ALA A 36 -7.41 -4.06 13.66
CA ALA A 36 -7.97 -4.83 14.76
C ALA A 36 -8.73 -6.05 14.20
N ALA A 37 -8.64 -7.18 14.91
CA ALA A 37 -9.38 -8.40 14.61
C ALA A 37 -10.90 -8.18 14.70
#